data_AF-A0A059VZH7-F1
#
_entry.id   AF-A0A059VZH7-F1
#
_cell.length_a   1.000
_cell.length_b   1.000
_cell.length_c   1.000
_cell.angle_alpha   90.00
_cell.angle_beta   90.00
_cell.angle_gamma   90.00
#
_symmetry.space_group_name_H-M   'P 1'
#
loop_
_entity.id
_entity.type
_entity.pdbx_description
1 polymer ?
#
loop_
_entity_poly.entity_id
_entity_poly.type
_entity_poly.pdbx_seq_one_letter_code
_entity_poly.pdbx_strand_id
1 'polypeptide(L)'
;MDCPDCDLSMVEPGPQGNRHCCYRCGRVAATGETVDDITIRERGRQEAFVLLDYAMALRGECRTRAPREDLPMGQLIQTRGCGKCGGTMYRTVETDGDGNPTQESQFVCSACGHIE
;
A
#
# COMPACT_ATOMS: atom_id res chain seq x y z
N MET A 1 -6.49 19.10 -28.05
CA MET A 1 -6.39 17.77 -28.67
C MET A 1 -7.55 16.93 -28.19
N ASP A 2 -8.05 16.00 -29.00
CA ASP A 2 -9.25 15.24 -28.65
C ASP A 2 -8.89 13.83 -28.20
N CYS A 3 -9.65 13.34 -27.21
CA CYS A 3 -9.46 12.00 -26.67
C CYS A 3 -9.93 10.97 -27.70
N PRO A 4 -9.10 9.98 -28.08
CA PRO A 4 -9.46 9.02 -29.14
C PRO A 4 -10.59 8.05 -28.76
N ASP A 5 -10.99 8.04 -27.49
CA ASP A 5 -12.01 7.14 -26.96
C ASP A 5 -13.34 7.84 -26.69
N CYS A 6 -13.26 9.08 -26.21
CA CYS A 6 -14.43 9.86 -25.83
C CYS A 6 -14.80 10.90 -26.89
N ASP A 7 -13.93 11.18 -27.85
CA ASP A 7 -14.05 12.24 -28.86
C ASP A 7 -14.30 13.63 -28.24
N LEU A 8 -13.77 13.81 -27.04
CA LEU A 8 -13.91 15.03 -26.24
C LEU A 8 -12.56 15.72 -26.14
N SER A 9 -12.58 17.04 -26.20
CA SER A 9 -11.36 17.82 -26.00
C SER A 9 -10.78 17.59 -24.61
N MET A 10 -9.49 17.27 -24.58
CA MET A 10 -8.75 17.02 -23.37
C MET A 10 -8.41 18.36 -22.70
N VAL A 11 -8.44 18.37 -21.37
CA VAL A 11 -8.05 19.53 -20.55
C VAL A 11 -6.57 19.78 -20.76
N GLU A 12 -6.24 21.02 -21.11
CA GLU A 12 -4.86 21.44 -21.35
C GLU A 12 -4.03 21.38 -20.05
N PRO A 13 -2.74 21.03 -20.15
CA PRO A 13 -1.85 21.13 -19.01
C PRO A 13 -1.71 22.57 -18.53
N GLY A 14 -1.51 22.74 -17.22
CA GLY A 14 -1.10 24.03 -16.65
C GLY A 14 0.27 24.50 -17.18
N PRO A 15 0.72 25.71 -16.82
CA PRO A 15 1.88 26.37 -17.43
C PRO A 15 3.22 25.62 -17.29
N GLN A 16 3.33 24.66 -16.36
CA GLN A 16 4.51 23.81 -16.17
C GLN A 16 4.24 22.33 -16.50
N GLY A 17 3.03 22.00 -16.96
CA GLY A 17 2.64 20.64 -17.31
C GLY A 17 2.84 20.35 -18.79
N ASN A 18 3.04 19.09 -19.13
CA ASN A 18 3.04 18.62 -20.52
C ASN A 18 1.92 17.62 -20.80
N ARG A 19 1.03 17.37 -19.85
CA ARG A 19 0.00 16.33 -19.88
C ARG A 19 -1.40 16.90 -20.03
N HIS A 20 -2.04 16.56 -21.14
CA HIS A 20 -3.47 16.73 -21.39
C HIS A 20 -4.24 15.59 -20.73
N CYS A 21 -5.39 15.89 -20.13
CA CYS A 21 -6.21 14.89 -19.45
C CYS A 21 -7.65 14.90 -19.97
N CYS A 22 -8.19 13.73 -20.31
CA CYS A 22 -9.61 13.60 -20.62
C CYS A 22 -10.42 13.56 -19.32
N TYR A 23 -11.36 14.48 -19.14
CA TYR A 23 -12.20 14.55 -17.94
C TYR A 23 -13.17 13.37 -17.79
N ARG A 24 -13.48 12.66 -18.88
CA ARG A 24 -14.47 11.58 -18.90
C ARG A 24 -13.89 10.22 -18.55
N CYS A 25 -12.82 9.81 -19.23
CA CYS A 25 -12.21 8.49 -19.05
C CYS A 25 -10.85 8.54 -18.32
N GLY A 26 -10.36 9.73 -17.97
CA GLY A 26 -9.08 9.88 -17.26
C GLY A 26 -7.86 9.53 -18.10
N ARG A 27 -7.99 9.33 -19.42
CA ARG A 27 -6.85 9.14 -20.33
C ARG A 27 -5.95 10.38 -20.29
N VAL A 28 -4.65 10.15 -20.44
CA VAL A 28 -3.64 11.20 -20.42
C VAL A 28 -2.83 11.15 -21.70
N ALA A 29 -2.48 12.32 -22.22
CA ALA A 29 -1.63 12.45 -23.40
C ALA A 29 -0.58 13.54 -23.15
N ALA A 30 0.68 13.27 -23.51
CA ALA A 30 1.69 14.30 -23.54
C ALA A 30 1.51 15.20 -24.77
N THR A 31 1.99 16.43 -24.68
CA THR A 31 1.94 17.38 -25.78
C THR A 31 2.75 16.83 -26.97
N GLY A 32 2.09 16.67 -28.12
CA GLY A 32 2.70 16.15 -29.35
C GLY A 32 2.60 14.62 -29.53
N GLU A 33 1.99 13.89 -28.59
CA GLU A 33 1.73 12.46 -28.78
C GLU A 33 0.64 12.20 -29.83
N THR A 34 0.80 11.08 -30.55
CA THR A 34 -0.18 10.64 -31.53
C THR A 34 -1.31 9.84 -30.87
N VAL A 35 -2.41 9.67 -31.61
CA VAL A 35 -3.53 8.81 -31.19
C VAL A 35 -3.08 7.37 -30.96
N ASP A 36 -2.15 6.88 -31.77
CA ASP A 36 -1.60 5.53 -31.64
C ASP A 36 -0.77 5.39 -30.36
N ASP A 37 0.08 6.37 -30.05
CA ASP A 37 0.88 6.37 -28.80
C ASP A 37 -0.02 6.31 -27.55
N ILE A 38 -1.09 7.10 -27.55
CA ILE A 38 -2.08 7.12 -26.47
C ILE A 38 -2.74 5.74 -26.36
N THR A 39 -3.14 5.15 -27.49
CA THR A 39 -3.84 3.86 -27.51
C THR A 39 -2.93 2.70 -27.09
N ILE A 40 -1.67 2.68 -27.52
CA ILE A 40 -0.68 1.66 -27.13
C ILE A 40 -0.44 1.70 -25.63
N ARG A 41 -0.23 2.90 -25.06
CA ARG A 41 -0.04 3.05 -23.62
C ARG A 41 -1.27 2.63 -22.82
N GLU A 42 -2.46 2.96 -23.31
CA GLU A 42 -3.72 2.56 -22.67
C GLU A 42 -3.92 1.04 -22.70
N ARG A 43 -3.55 0.38 -23.79
CA ARG A 43 -3.51 -1.09 -23.87
C ARG A 43 -2.55 -1.67 -22.84
N GLY A 44 -1.32 -1.15 -22.76
CA GLY A 44 -0.34 -1.59 -21.75
C GLY A 44 -0.83 -1.40 -20.32
N ARG A 45 -1.57 -0.31 -20.04
CA ARG A 45 -2.21 -0.09 -18.74
C ARG A 45 -3.26 -1.16 -18.42
N GLN A 46 -4.10 -1.52 -19.40
CA GLN A 46 -5.11 -2.57 -19.24
C GLN A 46 -4.48 -3.95 -19.00
N GLU A 47 -3.45 -4.31 -19.77
CA GLU A 47 -2.69 -5.55 -19.58
C GLU A 47 -2.04 -5.62 -18.19
N ALA A 48 -1.47 -4.51 -17.71
CA ALA A 48 -0.89 -4.43 -16.37
C ALA A 48 -1.94 -4.64 -15.27
N PHE A 49 -3.16 -4.13 -15.44
CA PHE A 49 -4.24 -4.36 -14.47
C PHE A 49 -4.69 -5.83 -14.45
N VAL A 50 -4.77 -6.49 -15.60
CA VAL A 50 -5.09 -7.93 -15.66
C VAL A 50 -4.00 -8.75 -14.94
N LEU A 51 -2.72 -8.43 -15.17
CA LEU A 51 -1.61 -9.09 -14.49
C LEU A 51 -1.63 -8.84 -12.97
N LEU A 52 -1.99 -7.63 -12.53
CA LEU A 52 -2.13 -7.30 -11.12
C LEU A 52 -3.27 -8.10 -10.48
N ASP A 53 -4.43 -8.17 -11.13
CA ASP A 53 -5.58 -8.94 -10.64
C ASP A 53 -5.24 -10.43 -10.51
N TYR A 54 -4.58 -11.00 -11.52
CA TYR A 54 -4.06 -12.36 -11.48
C TYR A 54 -3.07 -12.57 -10.32
N ALA A 55 -2.12 -11.65 -10.12
CA ALA A 55 -1.16 -11.73 -9.02
C ALA A 55 -1.83 -11.61 -7.64
N MET A 56 -2.88 -10.78 -7.52
CA MET A 56 -3.66 -10.67 -6.30
C MET A 56 -4.47 -11.94 -6.01
N ALA A 57 -5.07 -12.55 -7.04
CA ALA A 57 -5.77 -13.83 -6.94
C ALA A 57 -4.83 -14.95 -6.45
N LEU A 58 -3.67 -15.10 -7.07
CA LEU A 58 -2.64 -16.07 -6.64
C LEU A 58 -2.18 -15.83 -5.20
N ARG A 59 -2.02 -14.56 -4.77
CA ARG A 59 -1.70 -14.26 -3.37
C ARG A 59 -2.85 -14.57 -2.41
N GLY A 60 -4.10 -14.38 -2.84
CA GLY A 60 -5.29 -14.80 -2.11
C GLY A 60 -5.30 -16.32 -1.89
N GLU A 61 -4.97 -17.09 -2.92
CA GLU A 61 -4.86 -18.55 -2.85
C GLU A 61 -3.68 -19.00 -1.97
N CYS A 62 -2.53 -18.31 -2.02
CA CYS A 62 -1.42 -18.56 -1.09
C CYS A 62 -1.77 -18.24 0.38
N ARG A 63 -2.68 -17.29 0.65
CA ARG A 63 -3.19 -17.04 2.01
C ARG A 63 -4.07 -18.17 2.53
N THR A 64 -4.68 -18.97 1.67
CA THR A 64 -5.52 -20.11 2.07
C THR A 64 -4.76 -21.42 2.34
N ARG A 65 -3.44 -21.49 2.07
CA ARG A 65 -2.63 -22.70 2.24
C ARG A 65 -1.60 -22.66 3.38
N ALA A 66 -1.58 -21.60 4.18
CA ALA A 66 -1.12 -21.76 5.55
C ALA A 66 -2.35 -22.22 6.35
N PRO A 67 -2.30 -23.32 7.12
CA PRO A 67 -3.18 -23.38 8.28
C PRO A 67 -2.92 -22.06 9.00
N ARG A 68 -3.97 -21.27 9.23
CA ARG A 68 -3.94 -20.44 10.42
C ARG A 68 -3.81 -21.45 11.55
N GLU A 69 -2.59 -21.79 11.93
CA GLU A 69 -2.34 -22.05 13.33
C GLU A 69 -2.93 -20.82 14.00
N ASP A 70 -3.97 -21.04 14.80
CA ASP A 70 -4.61 -20.03 15.61
C ASP A 70 -3.51 -19.38 16.44
N LEU A 71 -2.87 -18.34 15.90
CA LEU A 71 -2.02 -17.45 16.67
C LEU A 71 -2.96 -16.96 17.77
N PRO A 72 -2.71 -17.35 19.03
CA PRO A 72 -3.61 -16.98 20.10
C PRO A 72 -3.74 -15.46 20.04
N MET A 73 -4.98 -14.97 19.98
CA MET A 73 -5.36 -13.55 20.06
C MET A 73 -5.02 -13.01 21.45
N GLY A 74 -3.76 -13.10 21.78
CA GLY A 74 -3.24 -13.08 23.14
C GLY A 74 -1.84 -12.52 23.18
N GLN A 75 -1.33 -11.86 22.13
CA GLN A 75 -0.06 -11.16 22.18
C GLN A 75 -0.27 -9.70 21.75
N LEU A 76 -0.30 -8.79 22.72
CA LEU A 76 -0.31 -7.35 22.47
C LEU A 76 1.12 -6.82 22.48
N ILE A 77 1.43 -5.90 21.56
CA ILE A 77 2.68 -5.13 21.61
C ILE A 77 2.41 -3.85 22.38
N GLN A 78 3.07 -3.68 23.52
CA GLN A 78 3.06 -2.41 24.25
C GLN A 78 4.29 -1.61 23.89
N THR A 79 4.12 -0.32 23.58
CA THR A 79 5.21 0.60 23.27
C THR A 79 5.28 1.76 24.24
N ARG A 80 6.49 2.22 24.56
CA ARG A 80 6.74 3.41 25.38
C ARG A 80 8.05 4.10 24.99
N GLY A 81 8.31 5.29 25.53
CA GLY A 81 9.61 5.96 25.36
C GLY A 81 10.68 5.38 26.28
N CYS A 82 11.91 5.27 25.78
CA CYS A 82 13.07 4.83 26.55
C CYS A 82 13.58 5.95 27.47
N GLY A 83 13.72 5.65 28.76
CA GLY A 83 14.26 6.61 29.73
C GLY A 83 15.73 7.01 29.50
N LYS A 84 16.50 6.24 28.70
CA LYS A 84 17.91 6.53 28.42
C LYS A 84 18.15 7.36 27.16
N CYS A 85 17.47 7.03 26.07
CA CYS A 85 17.76 7.63 24.75
C CYS A 85 16.55 8.32 24.11
N GLY A 86 15.37 8.28 24.74
CA GLY A 86 14.13 8.81 24.18
C GLY A 86 13.55 8.01 23.00
N GLY A 87 14.22 6.93 22.57
CA GLY A 87 13.74 6.07 21.49
C GLY A 87 12.58 5.15 21.89
N THR A 88 11.95 4.50 20.92
CA THR A 88 10.82 3.60 21.18
C THR A 88 11.29 2.31 21.86
N MET A 89 10.64 1.96 22.96
CA MET A 89 10.71 0.64 23.60
C MET A 89 9.46 -0.15 23.26
N TYR A 90 9.60 -1.46 23.14
CA TYR A 90 8.48 -2.38 22.94
C TYR A 90 8.61 -3.61 23.84
N ARG A 91 7.47 -4.24 24.13
CA ARG A 91 7.40 -5.59 24.69
C ARG A 91 6.19 -6.34 24.15
N THR A 92 6.30 -7.66 24.09
CA THR A 92 5.18 -8.56 23.77
C THR A 92 4.57 -9.06 25.06
N VAL A 93 3.33 -8.69 25.36
CA VAL A 93 2.62 -9.20 26.55
C VAL A 93 1.62 -10.25 26.12
N GLU A 94 1.59 -11.37 26.83
CA GLU A 94 0.48 -12.30 26.70
C GLU A 94 -0.77 -11.66 27.31
N THR A 95 -1.94 -11.83 26.71
CA THR A 95 -3.22 -11.37 27.26
C THR A 95 -4.21 -12.50 27.49
N ASP A 96 -5.00 -12.39 28.55
CA ASP A 96 -6.13 -13.27 28.81
C ASP A 96 -7.30 -13.01 27.84
N GLY A 97 -8.39 -13.77 27.98
CA GLY A 97 -9.59 -13.63 27.16
C GLY A 97 -10.32 -12.28 27.31
N ASP A 98 -9.97 -11.49 28.33
CA ASP A 98 -10.50 -10.15 28.58
C ASP A 98 -9.55 -9.03 28.09
N GLY A 99 -8.40 -9.40 27.53
CA GLY A 99 -7.40 -8.47 27.00
C GLY A 99 -6.45 -7.88 28.06
N ASN A 100 -6.45 -8.41 29.29
CA ASN A 100 -5.53 -7.98 30.33
C ASN A 100 -4.18 -8.71 30.19
N PRO A 101 -3.05 -8.03 30.40
CA PRO A 101 -1.73 -8.64 30.29
C PRO A 101 -1.49 -9.66 31.43
N THR A 102 -1.15 -10.90 31.06
CA THR A 102 -0.96 -12.04 31.98
C THR A 102 0.49 -12.32 32.33
N GLN A 103 1.47 -11.76 31.60
CA GLN A 103 2.90 -11.93 31.88
C GLN A 103 3.69 -10.62 31.82
N GLU A 104 4.66 -10.50 32.73
CA GLU A 104 5.64 -9.40 32.77
C GLU A 104 6.81 -9.69 31.81
N SER A 105 6.67 -9.30 30.55
CA SER A 105 7.80 -9.23 29.64
C SER A 105 8.58 -7.92 29.82
N GLN A 106 9.90 -8.02 29.64
CA GLN A 106 10.83 -6.89 29.72
C GLN A 106 10.64 -5.96 28.50
N PHE A 107 10.71 -4.65 28.73
CA PHE A 107 10.73 -3.67 27.65
C PHE A 107 12.12 -3.60 27.04
N VAL A 108 12.20 -3.66 25.70
CA VAL A 108 13.46 -3.53 24.96
C VAL A 108 13.42 -2.28 24.09
N CYS A 109 14.44 -1.43 24.19
CA CYS A 109 14.59 -0.26 23.34
C CYS A 109 15.13 -0.64 21.96
N SER A 110 14.41 -0.27 20.89
CA SER A 110 14.84 -0.51 19.52
C SER A 110 16.02 0.35 19.08
N ALA A 111 16.28 1.47 19.77
CA ALA A 111 17.33 2.41 19.41
C ALA A 111 18.66 2.15 20.11
N CYS A 112 18.64 1.85 21.41
CA CYS A 112 19.88 1.69 22.21
C CYS A 112 20.03 0.31 22.86
N GLY A 113 19.06 -0.59 22.70
CA GLY A 113 19.11 -1.93 23.30
C GLY A 113 18.95 -1.96 24.83
N HIS A 114 18.53 -0.85 25.45
CA HIS A 114 18.25 -0.80 26.89
C HIS A 114 17.04 -1.68 27.24
N ILE A 115 17.16 -2.43 28.35
CA ILE A 115 16.17 -3.41 28.82
C ILE A 115 15.68 -2.98 30.21
N GLU A 116 14.37 -3.03 30.44
CA GLU A 116 13.69 -2.71 31.70
C GLU A 116 12.64 -3.75 32.10
#